data_AF-A0A359F6Q8-F1
#
_entry.id   AF-A0A359F6Q8-F1
#
_cell.length_a   1.000
_cell.length_b   1.000
_cell.length_c   1.000
_cell.angle_alpha   90.00
_cell.angle_beta   90.00
_cell.angle_gamma   90.00
#
_symmetry.space_group_name_H-M   'P 1'
#
loop_
_entity.id
_entity.type
_entity.pdbx_description
1 polymer ?
#
loop_
_entity_poly.entity_id
_entity_poly.type
_entity_poly.pdbx_seq_one_letter_code
_entity_poly.pdbx_strand_id
1 'polypeptide(L)'
;SDTAVDSNADRVSLRTAEVNLDSAGVSGAGVVDTSIDAGFIELVDPALLGDRVWLDLDADGVQDSGEPGVAGVRVELLGSAGQVLAVATSGSSGEYVFAGLPAGAYRVRFVLDSGNPSHVGLVPTWQDQGSSDGADSDISRVDLTSGVVTLAAGQSDRTVDAGFVQVADPASVGDRVWLDVNHDGVQSGSGEVGSAGVEVRLVGGGADAVFGTSDDVVLQVTTTDSLGAYGFTGLPVGEYRVQVVAPSGMVFTWMDLGSGPGAESEDSDVNRLSGTTASFTLSAGENRTDVDAGLWSDAPNSVGDVAWLDSDRDGVQDSTEPGVVGVNVSLVTPGPDGVFATVDDVTVDTTVTDSNGKYLFSNLADGNYQVVFALNAGLSAHDDLVFTWSSQVPGAGFDPNVDSDADRRTGRSAVVDLDVGSTNPAGVVVSSVDAGFFSTANPGLIGDRVWLDENADGIQSGAELGVSGINVSLVGPGADGVLGTTDDVVLWTVVTDASGNYEFNGLPAGSYAVRVDPGAG
;
A
#
# COMPACT_ATOMS: atom_id res chain seq x y z
N SER A 1 -17.87 37.88 -55.38
CA SER A 1 -17.50 36.87 -54.38
C SER A 1 -16.00 36.85 -54.35
N ASP A 2 -15.41 36.80 -53.16
CA ASP A 2 -13.96 36.72 -52.96
C ASP A 2 -13.48 35.35 -53.44
N THR A 3 -12.71 35.30 -54.53
CA THR A 3 -12.31 34.08 -55.28
C THR A 3 -11.00 33.48 -54.76
N ALA A 4 -10.69 33.65 -53.48
CA ALA A 4 -9.43 33.19 -52.89
C ALA A 4 -9.66 32.20 -51.72
N VAL A 5 -10.89 31.73 -51.53
CA VAL A 5 -11.28 30.89 -50.38
C VAL A 5 -12.21 29.74 -50.78
N ASP A 6 -12.82 29.75 -51.97
CA ASP A 6 -13.72 28.70 -52.46
C ASP A 6 -13.05 27.81 -53.50
N SER A 7 -13.25 26.48 -53.43
CA SER A 7 -12.62 25.54 -54.37
C SER A 7 -13.12 25.72 -55.80
N ASN A 8 -12.22 26.05 -56.73
CA ASN A 8 -12.53 26.21 -58.16
C ASN A 8 -12.72 24.89 -58.92
N ALA A 9 -12.32 23.76 -58.33
CA ALA A 9 -12.41 22.44 -58.95
C ALA A 9 -13.82 21.85 -58.84
N ASP A 10 -14.38 21.39 -59.96
CA ASP A 10 -15.61 20.61 -59.98
C ASP A 10 -15.39 19.22 -59.34
N ARG A 11 -16.29 18.85 -58.42
CA ARG A 11 -16.16 17.64 -57.59
C ARG A 11 -16.25 16.32 -58.36
N VAL A 12 -16.73 16.31 -59.60
CA VAL A 12 -16.92 15.09 -60.40
C VAL A 12 -15.83 14.95 -61.46
N SER A 13 -15.58 16.04 -62.19
CA SER A 13 -14.61 16.07 -63.28
C SER A 13 -13.18 16.35 -62.81
N LEU A 14 -13.00 16.79 -61.57
CA LEU A 14 -11.71 17.18 -60.97
C LEU A 14 -10.99 18.27 -61.77
N ARG A 15 -11.75 19.13 -62.45
CA ARG A 15 -11.23 20.22 -63.28
C ARG A 15 -11.87 21.54 -62.86
N THR A 16 -11.10 22.61 -62.98
CA THR A 16 -11.65 23.96 -62.94
C THR A 16 -12.33 24.32 -64.25
N ALA A 17 -13.02 25.45 -64.28
CA ALA A 17 -13.37 26.11 -65.53
C ALA A 17 -12.10 26.46 -66.35
N GLU A 18 -12.29 26.70 -67.65
CA GLU A 18 -11.21 27.08 -68.57
C GLU A 18 -10.48 28.35 -68.07
N VAL A 19 -9.17 28.24 -67.85
CA VAL A 19 -8.31 29.36 -67.47
C VAL A 19 -7.66 29.91 -68.72
N ASN A 20 -8.03 31.13 -69.09
CA ASN A 20 -7.49 31.80 -70.27
C ASN A 20 -6.39 32.79 -69.87
N LEU A 21 -5.15 32.47 -70.21
CA LEU A 21 -3.98 33.33 -69.96
C LEU A 21 -3.73 34.27 -71.16
N ASP A 22 -4.79 34.83 -71.74
CA ASP A 22 -4.61 35.74 -72.86
C ASP A 22 -4.00 37.07 -72.41
N SER A 23 -3.03 37.51 -73.20
CA SER A 23 -2.21 38.70 -72.97
C SER A 23 -2.93 39.97 -73.41
N ALA A 24 -4.26 40.02 -73.24
CA ALA A 24 -5.06 41.18 -73.61
C ALA A 24 -4.91 42.31 -72.56
N GLY A 25 -3.68 42.81 -72.40
CA GLY A 25 -3.45 44.07 -71.69
C GLY A 25 -2.05 44.34 -71.12
N VAL A 26 -1.14 43.37 -71.02
CA VAL A 26 0.16 43.62 -70.38
C VAL A 26 1.34 43.07 -71.18
N SER A 27 2.02 43.98 -71.87
CA SER A 27 3.37 43.75 -72.40
C SER A 27 4.38 43.72 -71.26
N GLY A 28 4.99 42.57 -71.00
CA GLY A 28 6.32 42.52 -70.37
C GLY A 28 6.46 41.78 -69.03
N ALA A 29 5.44 41.15 -68.48
CA ALA A 29 5.58 40.22 -67.35
C ALA A 29 4.57 39.08 -67.52
N GLY A 30 4.99 37.84 -67.25
CA GLY A 30 4.11 36.67 -67.33
C GLY A 30 2.83 36.89 -66.53
N VAL A 31 1.69 36.49 -67.09
CA VAL A 31 0.40 36.55 -66.40
C VAL A 31 0.44 35.51 -65.27
N VAL A 32 0.27 35.95 -64.03
CA VAL A 32 0.15 35.09 -62.86
C VAL A 32 -1.30 35.13 -62.40
N ASP A 33 -1.97 33.98 -62.44
CA ASP A 33 -3.30 33.80 -61.87
C ASP A 33 -3.18 32.95 -60.60
N THR A 34 -3.39 33.57 -59.44
CA THR A 34 -3.37 32.91 -58.13
C THR A 34 -4.79 32.69 -57.58
N SER A 35 -5.83 32.91 -58.39
CA SER A 35 -7.22 32.72 -57.98
C SER A 35 -7.70 31.27 -58.13
N ILE A 36 -6.83 30.38 -58.64
CA ILE A 36 -7.15 28.97 -58.84
C ILE A 36 -6.66 28.16 -57.63
N ASP A 37 -7.60 27.71 -56.81
CA ASP A 37 -7.38 26.82 -55.69
C ASP A 37 -8.31 25.57 -55.78
N ALA A 38 -8.02 24.57 -54.95
CA ALA A 38 -8.83 23.37 -54.84
C ALA A 38 -8.81 22.88 -53.39
N GLY A 39 -9.99 22.71 -52.82
CA GLY A 39 -10.17 22.10 -51.51
C GLY A 39 -10.28 20.59 -51.64
N PHE A 40 -9.50 19.85 -50.85
CA PHE A 40 -9.70 18.41 -50.67
C PHE A 40 -10.40 18.18 -49.34
N ILE A 41 -11.36 17.25 -49.34
CA ILE A 41 -11.76 16.57 -48.11
C ILE A 41 -11.12 15.18 -48.17
N GLU A 42 -10.56 14.74 -47.05
CA GLU A 42 -10.16 13.35 -46.91
C GLU A 42 -11.44 12.51 -46.87
N LEU A 43 -11.58 11.59 -47.82
CA LEU A 43 -12.62 10.57 -47.74
C LEU A 43 -12.12 9.55 -46.72
N VAL A 44 -12.32 9.82 -45.43
CA VAL A 44 -12.20 8.78 -44.42
C VAL A 44 -13.33 7.79 -44.66
N ASP A 45 -13.00 6.54 -44.94
CA ASP A 45 -14.00 5.47 -44.89
C ASP A 45 -14.58 5.52 -43.47
N PRO A 46 -15.90 5.74 -43.31
CA PRO A 46 -16.47 5.89 -41.98
C PRO A 46 -16.38 4.56 -41.22
N ALA A 47 -15.91 4.62 -39.99
CA ALA A 47 -15.92 3.48 -39.09
C ALA A 47 -17.33 3.20 -38.53
N LEU A 48 -17.49 1.97 -38.02
CA LEU A 48 -18.69 1.45 -37.36
C LEU A 48 -18.30 0.87 -36.00
N LEU A 49 -19.18 1.06 -35.01
CA LEU A 49 -19.04 0.48 -33.68
C LEU A 49 -20.38 -0.02 -33.14
N GLY A 50 -20.38 -1.19 -32.52
CA GLY A 50 -21.48 -1.77 -31.76
C GLY A 50 -21.79 -3.19 -32.16
N ASP A 51 -22.46 -3.96 -31.31
CA ASP A 51 -22.99 -5.27 -31.68
C ASP A 51 -24.29 -5.56 -30.95
N ARG A 52 -24.24 -5.86 -29.64
CA ARG A 52 -25.41 -6.41 -28.95
C ARG A 52 -25.54 -6.04 -27.47
N VAL A 53 -26.79 -6.01 -27.03
CA VAL A 53 -27.20 -6.02 -25.62
C VAL A 53 -28.05 -7.26 -25.41
N TRP A 54 -27.66 -8.18 -24.53
CA TRP A 54 -28.39 -9.44 -24.33
C TRP A 54 -28.71 -9.70 -22.86
N LEU A 55 -29.68 -10.57 -22.69
CA LEU A 55 -30.05 -11.14 -21.42
C LEU A 55 -29.25 -12.42 -21.24
N ASP A 56 -28.25 -12.34 -20.39
CA ASP A 56 -27.40 -13.44 -19.97
C ASP A 56 -28.20 -14.33 -19.01
N LEU A 57 -28.53 -15.54 -19.47
CA LEU A 57 -29.50 -16.41 -18.81
C LEU A 57 -28.88 -17.29 -17.73
N ASP A 58 -27.59 -17.58 -17.81
CA ASP A 58 -26.86 -18.37 -16.83
C ASP A 58 -25.81 -17.57 -16.04
N ALA A 59 -25.71 -16.27 -16.33
CA ALA A 59 -24.89 -15.27 -15.65
C ALA A 59 -23.38 -15.51 -15.78
N ASP A 60 -22.93 -16.16 -16.84
CA ASP A 60 -21.53 -16.47 -17.08
C ASP A 60 -20.74 -15.33 -17.76
N GLY A 61 -21.43 -14.28 -18.22
CA GLY A 61 -20.83 -13.12 -18.89
C GLY A 61 -20.52 -13.35 -20.37
N VAL A 62 -20.83 -14.52 -20.92
CA VAL A 62 -20.57 -14.93 -22.30
C VAL A 62 -21.85 -14.81 -23.11
N GLN A 63 -21.72 -14.40 -24.37
CA GLN A 63 -22.84 -14.29 -25.28
C GLN A 63 -23.16 -15.65 -25.93
N ASP A 64 -24.17 -16.32 -25.40
CA ASP A 64 -24.47 -17.70 -25.71
C ASP A 64 -25.61 -17.88 -26.72
N SER A 65 -25.63 -19.04 -27.37
CA SER A 65 -26.67 -19.36 -28.35
C SER A 65 -28.02 -19.60 -27.66
N GLY A 66 -28.97 -18.69 -27.88
CA GLY A 66 -30.34 -18.82 -27.35
C GLY A 66 -30.69 -17.74 -26.33
N GLU A 67 -29.69 -16.99 -25.90
CA GLU A 67 -29.87 -15.81 -25.06
C GLU A 67 -30.55 -14.69 -25.85
N PRO A 68 -31.65 -14.11 -25.35
CA PRO A 68 -32.40 -13.10 -26.07
C PRO A 68 -31.73 -11.73 -25.97
N GLY A 69 -31.99 -10.86 -26.95
CA GLY A 69 -31.55 -9.47 -26.88
C GLY A 69 -32.41 -8.63 -25.92
N VAL A 70 -31.82 -7.61 -25.31
CA VAL A 70 -32.54 -6.61 -24.50
C VAL A 70 -32.83 -5.39 -25.35
N ALA A 71 -34.11 -5.18 -25.64
CA ALA A 71 -34.57 -4.08 -26.49
C ALA A 71 -34.80 -2.78 -25.72
N GLY A 72 -34.57 -1.65 -26.37
CA GLY A 72 -34.90 -0.33 -25.82
C GLY A 72 -33.85 0.24 -24.87
N VAL A 73 -32.68 -0.39 -24.73
CA VAL A 73 -31.56 0.13 -23.95
C VAL A 73 -30.98 1.33 -24.70
N ARG A 74 -30.86 2.46 -24.00
CA ARG A 74 -30.22 3.65 -24.56
C ARG A 74 -28.71 3.47 -24.51
N VAL A 75 -28.06 3.55 -25.67
CA VAL A 75 -26.61 3.38 -25.80
C VAL A 75 -25.98 4.71 -26.18
N GLU A 76 -24.98 5.16 -25.45
CA GLU A 76 -24.28 6.43 -25.67
C GLU A 76 -22.86 6.17 -26.17
N LEU A 77 -22.49 6.82 -27.27
CA LEU A 77 -21.10 6.89 -27.71
C LEU A 77 -20.42 8.07 -27.01
N LEU A 78 -19.34 7.80 -26.29
CA LEU A 78 -18.57 8.80 -25.56
C LEU A 78 -17.25 9.08 -26.28
N GLY A 79 -16.86 10.36 -26.29
CA GLY A 79 -15.53 10.77 -26.72
C GLY A 79 -14.50 10.68 -25.59
N SER A 80 -13.24 11.02 -25.90
CA SER A 80 -12.12 10.93 -24.97
C SER A 80 -12.23 11.80 -23.70
N ALA A 81 -13.08 12.83 -23.70
CA ALA A 81 -13.34 13.66 -22.53
C ALA A 81 -14.67 13.32 -21.81
N GLY A 82 -15.29 12.17 -22.13
CA GLY A 82 -16.53 11.69 -21.50
C GLY A 82 -17.81 12.36 -21.99
N GLN A 83 -17.73 13.24 -22.98
CA GLN A 83 -18.89 13.87 -23.60
C GLN A 83 -19.65 12.88 -24.50
N VAL A 84 -20.99 12.96 -24.50
CA VAL A 84 -21.85 12.18 -25.38
C VAL A 84 -21.76 12.74 -26.81
N LEU A 85 -21.26 11.92 -27.73
CA LEU A 85 -21.11 12.24 -29.15
C LEU A 85 -22.33 11.80 -29.97
N ALA A 86 -22.91 10.65 -29.63
CA ALA A 86 -24.06 10.07 -30.30
C ALA A 86 -24.87 9.19 -29.35
N VAL A 87 -26.11 8.90 -29.73
CA VAL A 87 -27.02 8.01 -29.00
C VAL A 87 -27.66 7.03 -29.98
N ALA A 88 -27.69 5.76 -29.60
CA ALA A 88 -28.44 4.69 -30.24
C ALA A 88 -29.44 4.07 -29.26
N THR A 89 -30.29 3.19 -29.75
CA THR A 89 -31.20 2.39 -28.93
C THR A 89 -31.17 0.97 -29.42
N SER A 90 -31.01 0.00 -28.52
CA SER A 90 -30.94 -1.41 -28.88
C SER A 90 -32.28 -1.87 -29.49
N GLY A 91 -32.19 -2.66 -30.55
CA GLY A 91 -33.33 -3.23 -31.26
C GLY A 91 -33.91 -4.45 -30.55
N SER A 92 -34.90 -5.10 -31.18
CA SER A 92 -35.61 -6.25 -30.60
C SER A 92 -34.71 -7.47 -30.37
N SER A 93 -33.59 -7.57 -31.08
CA SER A 93 -32.59 -8.62 -30.91
C SER A 93 -31.36 -8.14 -30.13
N GLY A 94 -31.46 -6.96 -29.51
CA GLY A 94 -30.39 -6.35 -28.72
C GLY A 94 -29.41 -5.52 -29.53
N GLU A 95 -29.58 -5.46 -30.83
CA GLU A 95 -28.60 -4.90 -31.75
C GLU A 95 -28.54 -3.37 -31.68
N TYR A 96 -27.35 -2.80 -31.71
CA TYR A 96 -27.15 -1.35 -31.83
C TYR A 96 -25.94 -1.06 -32.73
N VAL A 97 -25.90 0.16 -33.31
CA VAL A 97 -24.78 0.55 -34.16
C VAL A 97 -24.60 2.07 -34.18
N PHE A 98 -23.34 2.49 -34.10
CA PHE A 98 -22.88 3.83 -34.44
C PHE A 98 -22.16 3.76 -35.79
N ALA A 99 -22.68 4.47 -36.78
CA ALA A 99 -22.10 4.54 -38.12
C ALA A 99 -21.57 5.95 -38.42
N GLY A 100 -20.66 6.06 -39.39
CA GLY A 100 -20.16 7.38 -39.79
C GLY A 100 -19.06 7.90 -38.86
N LEU A 101 -18.41 7.02 -38.09
CA LEU A 101 -17.45 7.44 -37.08
C LEU A 101 -16.10 7.82 -37.71
N PRO A 102 -15.52 8.97 -37.35
CA PRO A 102 -14.11 9.23 -37.62
C PRO A 102 -13.22 8.23 -36.90
N ALA A 103 -12.01 7.99 -37.43
CA ALA A 103 -10.98 7.27 -36.68
C ALA A 103 -10.69 8.00 -35.34
N GLY A 104 -10.54 7.24 -34.27
CA GLY A 104 -10.38 7.82 -32.94
C GLY A 104 -10.65 6.83 -31.80
N ALA A 105 -10.52 7.33 -30.57
CA ALA A 105 -10.79 6.57 -29.36
C ALA A 105 -12.18 6.93 -28.81
N TYR A 106 -12.94 5.90 -28.47
CA TYR A 106 -14.32 5.99 -28.01
C TYR A 106 -14.54 5.09 -26.79
N ARG A 107 -15.64 5.33 -26.08
CA ARG A 107 -16.24 4.39 -25.13
C ARG A 107 -17.72 4.28 -25.41
N VAL A 108 -18.35 3.20 -24.99
CA VAL A 108 -19.79 2.99 -25.10
C VAL A 108 -20.37 2.87 -23.69
N ARG A 109 -21.43 3.65 -23.40
CA ARG A 109 -22.15 3.57 -22.12
C ARG A 109 -23.59 3.13 -22.34
N PHE A 110 -24.02 2.16 -21.56
CA PHE A 110 -25.39 1.64 -21.59
C PHE A 110 -26.21 2.26 -20.46
N VAL A 111 -27.40 2.73 -20.78
CA VAL A 111 -28.28 3.42 -19.83
C VAL A 111 -29.58 2.66 -19.71
N LEU A 112 -29.76 2.00 -18.56
CA LEU A 112 -31.00 1.32 -18.19
C LEU A 112 -32.03 2.34 -17.71
N ASP A 113 -33.16 2.41 -18.42
CA ASP A 113 -34.31 3.24 -18.02
C ASP A 113 -35.18 2.49 -16.98
N SER A 114 -35.17 2.95 -15.72
CA SER A 114 -36.00 2.40 -14.65
C SER A 114 -37.51 2.58 -14.86
N GLY A 115 -37.92 3.46 -15.78
CA GLY A 115 -39.30 3.59 -16.24
C GLY A 115 -39.72 2.51 -17.24
N ASN A 116 -38.77 1.77 -17.83
CA ASN A 116 -39.05 0.63 -18.69
C ASN A 116 -39.11 -0.67 -17.86
N PRO A 117 -40.28 -1.33 -17.74
CA PRO A 117 -40.41 -2.56 -16.95
C PRO A 117 -39.46 -3.69 -17.38
N SER A 118 -39.05 -3.75 -18.65
CA SER A 118 -38.10 -4.74 -19.14
C SER A 118 -36.66 -4.49 -18.71
N HIS A 119 -36.34 -3.30 -18.20
CA HIS A 119 -35.01 -2.97 -17.67
C HIS A 119 -34.94 -3.09 -16.15
N VAL A 120 -36.09 -3.17 -15.46
CA VAL A 120 -36.12 -3.29 -14.01
C VAL A 120 -35.52 -4.64 -13.60
N GLY A 121 -34.56 -4.60 -12.68
CA GLY A 121 -33.85 -5.77 -12.19
C GLY A 121 -32.74 -6.29 -13.11
N LEU A 122 -32.43 -5.60 -14.22
CA LEU A 122 -31.24 -5.92 -15.00
C LEU A 122 -29.98 -5.48 -14.26
N VAL A 123 -29.05 -6.40 -14.11
CA VAL A 123 -27.73 -6.16 -13.51
C VAL A 123 -26.66 -6.62 -14.50
N PRO A 124 -25.62 -5.82 -14.76
CA PRO A 124 -24.54 -6.18 -15.69
C PRO A 124 -23.83 -7.46 -15.23
N THR A 125 -23.42 -8.28 -16.18
CA THR A 125 -22.58 -9.47 -15.92
C THR A 125 -21.10 -9.10 -15.84
N TRP A 126 -20.23 -10.05 -15.51
CA TRP A 126 -18.79 -9.76 -15.46
C TRP A 126 -18.27 -9.55 -16.87
N GLN A 127 -17.37 -8.58 -17.03
CA GLN A 127 -16.76 -8.31 -18.32
C GLN A 127 -15.63 -9.31 -18.63
N ASP A 128 -15.29 -9.45 -19.91
CA ASP A 128 -14.11 -10.18 -20.40
C ASP A 128 -14.06 -11.67 -19.99
N GLN A 129 -15.22 -12.33 -19.86
CA GLN A 129 -15.35 -13.73 -19.41
C GLN A 129 -15.16 -14.77 -20.53
N GLY A 130 -15.27 -14.34 -21.78
CA GLY A 130 -15.22 -15.15 -22.98
C GLY A 130 -13.80 -15.38 -23.48
N SER A 131 -13.70 -16.26 -24.49
CA SER A 131 -12.41 -16.55 -25.14
C SER A 131 -11.99 -15.51 -26.19
N SER A 132 -12.85 -14.54 -26.48
CA SER A 132 -12.63 -13.48 -27.46
C SER A 132 -13.54 -12.28 -27.19
N ASP A 133 -13.00 -11.09 -27.44
CA ASP A 133 -13.62 -9.76 -27.27
C ASP A 133 -15.07 -9.60 -27.77
N GLY A 134 -15.48 -10.30 -28.83
CA GLY A 134 -16.85 -10.21 -29.37
C GLY A 134 -17.78 -11.32 -28.91
N ALA A 135 -17.46 -11.99 -27.80
CA ALA A 135 -18.21 -13.13 -27.31
C ALA A 135 -18.61 -12.98 -25.84
N ASP A 136 -18.36 -11.84 -25.23
CA ASP A 136 -18.57 -11.56 -23.81
C ASP A 136 -18.94 -10.09 -23.59
N SER A 137 -19.28 -9.77 -22.34
CA SER A 137 -19.63 -8.42 -21.94
C SER A 137 -18.37 -7.55 -21.83
N ASP A 138 -18.42 -6.30 -22.27
CA ASP A 138 -17.31 -5.34 -22.16
C ASP A 138 -17.51 -4.29 -21.07
N ILE A 139 -18.68 -4.34 -20.41
CA ILE A 139 -19.15 -3.22 -19.61
C ILE A 139 -18.77 -3.37 -18.14
N SER A 140 -18.31 -2.27 -17.55
CA SER A 140 -18.11 -2.20 -16.11
C SER A 140 -19.42 -2.43 -15.36
N ARG A 141 -19.38 -3.28 -14.34
CA ARG A 141 -20.52 -3.47 -13.42
C ARG A 141 -20.87 -2.24 -12.58
N VAL A 142 -20.00 -1.22 -12.57
CA VAL A 142 -20.16 -0.01 -11.76
C VAL A 142 -20.91 1.08 -12.52
N ASP A 143 -20.49 1.38 -13.74
CA ASP A 143 -20.99 2.53 -14.50
C ASP A 143 -21.57 2.17 -15.88
N LEU A 144 -21.64 0.88 -16.20
CA LEU A 144 -22.16 0.33 -17.46
C LEU A 144 -21.42 0.88 -18.69
N THR A 145 -20.14 1.23 -18.54
CA THR A 145 -19.31 1.78 -19.62
C THR A 145 -18.22 0.79 -20.03
N SER A 146 -17.96 0.70 -21.33
CA SER A 146 -16.90 -0.13 -21.89
C SER A 146 -15.49 0.43 -21.61
N GLY A 147 -14.49 -0.42 -21.84
CA GLY A 147 -13.11 0.01 -22.10
C GLY A 147 -12.98 1.01 -23.26
N VAL A 148 -11.76 1.55 -23.46
CA VAL A 148 -11.48 2.42 -24.61
C VAL A 148 -11.35 1.59 -25.87
N VAL A 149 -12.19 1.88 -26.86
CA VAL A 149 -12.12 1.27 -28.20
C VAL A 149 -11.47 2.26 -29.17
N THR A 150 -10.42 1.83 -29.86
CA THR A 150 -9.72 2.65 -30.85
C THR A 150 -10.06 2.18 -32.26
N LEU A 151 -10.75 3.05 -33.01
CA LEU A 151 -11.16 2.78 -34.39
C LEU A 151 -10.17 3.39 -35.39
N ALA A 152 -9.70 2.57 -36.32
CA ALA A 152 -9.06 3.03 -37.55
C ALA A 152 -10.10 3.50 -38.59
N ALA A 153 -9.66 4.26 -39.59
CA ALA A 153 -10.53 4.66 -40.69
C ALA A 153 -11.06 3.41 -41.42
N GLY A 154 -12.37 3.35 -41.62
CA GLY A 154 -13.09 2.25 -42.28
C GLY A 154 -13.27 1.00 -41.44
N GLN A 155 -12.81 0.97 -40.18
CA GLN A 155 -12.96 -0.20 -39.31
C GLN A 155 -14.43 -0.47 -38.98
N SER A 156 -14.83 -1.73 -39.06
CA SER A 156 -16.11 -2.20 -38.51
C SER A 156 -15.81 -2.99 -37.26
N ASP A 157 -16.13 -2.42 -36.11
CA ASP A 157 -15.96 -3.04 -34.81
C ASP A 157 -17.33 -3.45 -34.26
N ARG A 158 -17.44 -4.74 -33.93
CA ARG A 158 -18.66 -5.40 -33.43
C ARG A 158 -18.33 -6.29 -32.25
N THR A 159 -17.45 -5.81 -31.39
CA THR A 159 -17.03 -6.52 -30.18
C THR A 159 -17.32 -5.68 -28.94
N VAL A 160 -18.29 -4.76 -29.01
CA VAL A 160 -18.71 -3.99 -27.83
C VAL A 160 -20.13 -4.37 -27.48
N ASP A 161 -20.22 -5.07 -26.38
CA ASP A 161 -21.28 -5.98 -26.03
C ASP A 161 -21.63 -5.77 -24.54
N ALA A 162 -22.92 -5.84 -24.22
CA ALA A 162 -23.42 -5.67 -22.86
C ALA A 162 -24.36 -6.81 -22.43
N GLY A 163 -23.83 -7.70 -21.58
CA GLY A 163 -24.58 -8.78 -20.95
C GLY A 163 -25.24 -8.32 -19.66
N PHE A 164 -26.51 -8.67 -19.48
CA PHE A 164 -27.27 -8.39 -18.27
C PHE A 164 -27.99 -9.64 -17.78
N VAL A 165 -27.92 -9.92 -16.48
CA VAL A 165 -28.80 -10.91 -15.84
C VAL A 165 -30.07 -10.22 -15.34
N GLN A 166 -31.22 -10.86 -15.47
CA GLN A 166 -32.46 -10.40 -14.86
C GLN A 166 -32.62 -10.99 -13.47
N VAL A 167 -32.50 -10.14 -12.45
CA VAL A 167 -32.67 -10.52 -11.05
C VAL A 167 -34.15 -10.42 -10.69
N ALA A 168 -34.84 -11.56 -10.76
CA ALA A 168 -36.27 -11.64 -10.42
C ALA A 168 -36.55 -11.62 -8.91
N ASP A 169 -35.58 -12.06 -8.10
CA ASP A 169 -35.65 -12.09 -6.63
C ASP A 169 -34.32 -11.55 -6.06
N PRO A 170 -34.18 -10.21 -5.97
CA PRO A 170 -32.92 -9.60 -5.59
C PRO A 170 -32.59 -9.85 -4.13
N ALA A 171 -31.33 -10.20 -3.88
CA ALA A 171 -30.79 -10.29 -2.54
C ALA A 171 -30.48 -8.88 -1.99
N SER A 172 -30.30 -8.82 -0.68
CA SER A 172 -29.81 -7.67 0.06
C SER A 172 -28.86 -8.09 1.19
N VAL A 173 -27.95 -7.18 1.54
CA VAL A 173 -27.04 -7.34 2.67
C VAL A 173 -26.84 -6.03 3.42
N GLY A 174 -26.78 -6.10 4.74
CA GLY A 174 -26.32 -5.04 5.63
C GLY A 174 -26.98 -5.18 6.99
N ASP A 175 -26.40 -4.54 8.00
CA ASP A 175 -27.05 -4.38 9.30
C ASP A 175 -26.56 -3.07 9.92
N ARG A 176 -25.54 -3.11 10.78
CA ARG A 176 -25.19 -1.96 11.62
C ARG A 176 -23.69 -1.75 11.80
N VAL A 177 -23.31 -0.49 11.85
CA VAL A 177 -22.01 -0.05 12.37
C VAL A 177 -22.25 0.68 13.69
N TRP A 178 -21.61 0.26 14.78
CA TRP A 178 -21.81 0.87 16.11
C TRP A 178 -20.51 1.31 16.77
N LEU A 179 -20.64 2.15 17.79
CA LEU A 179 -19.57 2.45 18.73
C LEU A 179 -19.56 1.39 19.81
N ASP A 180 -18.61 0.49 19.75
CA ASP A 180 -18.30 -0.50 20.77
C ASP A 180 -17.60 0.21 21.94
N VAL A 181 -18.36 0.56 22.98
CA VAL A 181 -17.88 1.38 24.11
C VAL A 181 -17.16 0.54 25.18
N ASN A 182 -17.47 -0.75 25.24
CA ASN A 182 -16.91 -1.67 26.24
C ASN A 182 -15.81 -2.58 25.64
N HIS A 183 -15.65 -2.55 24.32
CA HIS A 183 -14.65 -3.25 23.53
C HIS A 183 -14.82 -4.77 23.56
N ASP A 184 -16.03 -5.26 23.82
CA ASP A 184 -16.31 -6.70 23.90
C ASP A 184 -16.65 -7.32 22.54
N GLY A 185 -16.75 -6.51 21.48
CA GLY A 185 -17.05 -6.96 20.12
C GLY A 185 -18.52 -7.31 19.90
N VAL A 186 -19.38 -7.11 20.88
CA VAL A 186 -20.80 -7.49 20.86
C VAL A 186 -21.67 -6.24 21.00
N GLN A 187 -22.65 -6.06 20.12
CA GLN A 187 -23.57 -4.93 20.12
C GLN A 187 -24.69 -5.01 21.19
N SER A 188 -24.36 -5.44 22.41
CA SER A 188 -25.31 -5.69 23.51
C SER A 188 -25.18 -4.75 24.72
N GLY A 189 -24.17 -3.87 24.74
CA GLY A 189 -23.85 -3.02 25.87
C GLY A 189 -24.69 -1.74 25.97
N SER A 190 -24.92 -1.30 27.21
CA SER A 190 -25.58 -0.01 27.44
C SER A 190 -24.69 1.14 26.99
N GLY A 191 -25.13 1.90 25.99
CA GLY A 191 -24.39 3.06 25.45
C GLY A 191 -23.74 2.82 24.08
N GLU A 192 -23.83 1.59 23.55
CA GLU A 192 -23.39 1.26 22.19
C GLU A 192 -24.39 1.79 21.17
N VAL A 193 -24.12 3.00 20.71
CA VAL A 193 -24.93 3.72 19.72
C VAL A 193 -24.43 3.45 18.31
N GLY A 194 -25.31 3.59 17.32
CA GLY A 194 -24.89 3.54 15.92
C GLY A 194 -23.89 4.63 15.55
N SER A 195 -22.94 4.30 14.66
CA SER A 195 -21.98 5.24 14.12
C SER A 195 -22.44 5.72 12.75
N ALA A 196 -22.77 7.01 12.64
CA ALA A 196 -23.37 7.60 11.44
C ALA A 196 -22.32 8.13 10.45
N GLY A 197 -22.64 8.05 9.15
CA GLY A 197 -21.78 8.58 8.09
C GLY A 197 -20.52 7.74 7.82
N VAL A 198 -20.45 6.52 8.35
CA VAL A 198 -19.38 5.57 8.06
C VAL A 198 -19.57 5.04 6.65
N GLU A 199 -18.53 5.13 5.82
CA GLU A 199 -18.56 4.61 4.46
C GLU A 199 -18.50 3.08 4.48
N VAL A 200 -19.44 2.45 3.77
CA VAL A 200 -19.52 1.00 3.61
C VAL A 200 -19.57 0.67 2.12
N ARG A 201 -18.80 -0.33 1.71
CA ARG A 201 -18.63 -0.76 0.32
C ARG A 201 -19.03 -2.22 0.17
N LEU A 202 -19.80 -2.51 -0.86
CA LEU A 202 -20.00 -3.87 -1.34
C LEU A 202 -18.94 -4.18 -2.39
N VAL A 203 -18.18 -5.24 -2.18
CA VAL A 203 -17.07 -5.63 -3.05
C VAL A 203 -17.38 -7.00 -3.66
N GLY A 204 -17.16 -7.13 -4.96
CA GLY A 204 -17.17 -8.41 -5.68
C GLY A 204 -15.75 -8.81 -6.06
N GLY A 205 -15.50 -10.13 -6.15
CA GLY A 205 -14.17 -10.70 -6.42
C GLY A 205 -13.71 -10.60 -7.88
N GLY A 206 -14.13 -9.55 -8.60
CA GLY A 206 -13.67 -9.33 -9.96
C GLY A 206 -14.06 -10.39 -10.99
N ALA A 207 -13.22 -10.51 -12.01
CA ALA A 207 -13.43 -11.39 -13.14
C ALA A 207 -13.07 -12.85 -12.81
N ASP A 208 -12.14 -13.08 -11.87
CA ASP A 208 -11.76 -14.44 -11.45
C ASP A 208 -12.61 -14.99 -10.29
N ALA A 209 -13.47 -14.15 -9.72
CA ALA A 209 -14.28 -14.44 -8.53
C ALA A 209 -13.44 -14.79 -7.29
N VAL A 210 -12.18 -14.37 -7.23
CA VAL A 210 -11.26 -14.60 -6.11
C VAL A 210 -10.99 -13.29 -5.39
N PHE A 211 -11.33 -13.22 -4.11
CA PHE A 211 -11.10 -12.02 -3.32
C PHE A 211 -9.63 -11.82 -2.92
N GLY A 212 -9.22 -10.55 -2.79
CA GLY A 212 -7.87 -10.16 -2.36
C GLY A 212 -6.85 -10.11 -3.50
N THR A 213 -7.32 -10.15 -4.74
CA THR A 213 -6.53 -9.98 -5.96
C THR A 213 -6.63 -8.52 -6.45
N SER A 214 -5.92 -8.20 -7.53
CA SER A 214 -5.93 -6.85 -8.11
C SER A 214 -7.21 -6.49 -8.86
N ASP A 215 -8.09 -7.47 -9.16
CA ASP A 215 -9.33 -7.27 -9.89
C ASP A 215 -10.58 -7.19 -9.00
N ASP A 216 -10.44 -7.20 -7.66
CA ASP A 216 -11.52 -6.87 -6.73
C ASP A 216 -12.18 -5.54 -7.11
N VAL A 217 -13.52 -5.53 -7.24
CA VAL A 217 -14.29 -4.36 -7.68
C VAL A 217 -15.24 -3.89 -6.58
N VAL A 218 -15.19 -2.60 -6.26
CA VAL A 218 -16.21 -1.94 -5.44
C VAL A 218 -17.48 -1.77 -6.28
N LEU A 219 -18.50 -2.57 -6.03
CA LEU A 219 -19.75 -2.60 -6.78
C LEU A 219 -20.72 -1.49 -6.35
N GLN A 220 -20.83 -1.25 -5.04
CA GLN A 220 -21.69 -0.22 -4.47
C GLN A 220 -21.02 0.43 -3.26
N VAL A 221 -21.36 1.69 -3.01
CA VAL A 221 -20.93 2.45 -1.83
C VAL A 221 -22.15 3.08 -1.18
N THR A 222 -22.25 3.00 0.13
CA THR A 222 -23.27 3.66 0.94
C THR A 222 -22.62 4.25 2.19
N THR A 223 -23.41 4.99 2.97
CA THR A 223 -23.00 5.48 4.28
C THR A 223 -24.05 5.12 5.31
N THR A 224 -23.61 4.81 6.52
CA THR A 224 -24.51 4.48 7.64
C THR A 224 -25.38 5.67 8.06
N ASP A 225 -26.60 5.38 8.51
CA ASP A 225 -27.54 6.40 9.01
C ASP A 225 -27.28 6.78 10.49
N SER A 226 -28.16 7.59 11.09
CA SER A 226 -28.02 8.02 12.50
C SER A 226 -28.09 6.90 13.53
N LEU A 227 -28.62 5.73 13.16
CA LEU A 227 -28.68 4.52 13.97
C LEU A 227 -27.54 3.54 13.64
N GLY A 228 -26.63 3.94 12.74
CA GLY A 228 -25.55 3.10 12.26
C GLY A 228 -25.97 2.12 11.17
N ALA A 229 -27.24 2.16 10.73
CA ALA A 229 -27.76 1.17 9.80
C ALA A 229 -27.26 1.43 8.38
N TYR A 230 -26.96 0.37 7.64
CA TYR A 230 -26.64 0.44 6.21
C TYR A 230 -27.27 -0.74 5.47
N GLY A 231 -27.32 -0.67 4.14
CA GLY A 231 -27.79 -1.79 3.34
C GLY A 231 -27.56 -1.61 1.85
N PHE A 232 -27.30 -2.73 1.18
CA PHE A 232 -27.25 -2.88 -0.27
C PHE A 232 -28.43 -3.74 -0.71
N THR A 233 -29.13 -3.32 -1.77
CA THR A 233 -30.32 -4.00 -2.29
C THR A 233 -30.21 -4.18 -3.79
N GLY A 234 -31.02 -5.06 -4.38
CA GLY A 234 -30.99 -5.28 -5.82
C GLY A 234 -29.83 -6.16 -6.27
N LEU A 235 -29.30 -6.99 -5.38
CA LEU A 235 -28.11 -7.78 -5.63
C LEU A 235 -28.45 -9.10 -6.35
N PRO A 236 -27.73 -9.44 -7.44
CA PRO A 236 -27.79 -10.79 -7.99
C PRO A 236 -27.30 -11.85 -7.01
N VAL A 237 -27.64 -13.11 -7.29
CA VAL A 237 -26.94 -14.25 -6.68
C VAL A 237 -25.46 -14.15 -7.01
N GLY A 238 -24.61 -14.37 -6.01
CA GLY A 238 -23.16 -14.26 -6.21
C GLY A 238 -22.39 -14.23 -4.90
N GLU A 239 -21.08 -14.22 -5.03
CA GLU A 239 -20.15 -14.07 -3.92
C GLU A 239 -19.79 -12.60 -3.71
N TYR A 240 -19.85 -12.16 -2.46
CA TYR A 240 -19.63 -10.77 -2.07
C TYR A 240 -18.80 -10.72 -0.79
N ARG A 241 -18.22 -9.55 -0.53
CA ARG A 241 -17.76 -9.15 0.80
C ARG A 241 -18.16 -7.72 1.08
N VAL A 242 -18.25 -7.37 2.36
CA VAL A 242 -18.44 -5.99 2.78
C VAL A 242 -17.10 -5.43 3.26
N GLN A 243 -16.80 -4.19 2.87
CA GLN A 243 -15.70 -3.40 3.43
C GLN A 243 -16.28 -2.15 4.10
N VAL A 244 -16.05 -2.02 5.39
CA VAL A 244 -16.32 -0.81 6.17
C VAL A 244 -15.03 0.01 6.22
N VAL A 245 -15.13 1.32 6.00
CA VAL A 245 -13.99 2.24 6.07
C VAL A 245 -14.00 2.91 7.44
N ALA A 246 -13.04 2.57 8.29
CA ALA A 246 -12.93 3.16 9.62
C ALA A 246 -12.80 4.70 9.53
N PRO A 247 -13.63 5.47 10.28
CA PRO A 247 -13.43 6.91 10.42
C PRO A 247 -12.06 7.23 11.03
N SER A 248 -11.53 8.42 10.74
CA SER A 248 -10.26 8.88 11.31
C SER A 248 -10.29 8.83 12.84
N GLY A 249 -9.30 8.17 13.45
CA GLY A 249 -9.20 8.01 14.90
C GLY A 249 -10.05 6.88 15.48
N MET A 250 -10.73 6.09 14.66
CA MET A 250 -11.41 4.87 15.06
C MET A 250 -10.68 3.65 14.52
N VAL A 251 -10.78 2.55 15.25
CA VAL A 251 -10.39 1.22 14.77
C VAL A 251 -11.57 0.27 14.97
N PHE A 252 -11.55 -0.86 14.29
CA PHE A 252 -12.57 -1.89 14.47
C PHE A 252 -12.38 -2.64 15.79
N THR A 253 -13.46 -3.19 16.32
CA THR A 253 -13.41 -4.18 17.39
C THR A 253 -12.99 -5.54 16.83
N TRP A 254 -12.97 -6.57 17.68
CA TRP A 254 -12.69 -7.94 17.27
C TRP A 254 -13.94 -8.58 16.65
N MET A 255 -13.72 -9.35 15.58
CA MET A 255 -14.80 -10.07 14.92
C MET A 255 -15.15 -11.39 15.63
N ASP A 256 -16.38 -11.87 15.44
CA ASP A 256 -16.88 -13.19 15.85
C ASP A 256 -16.76 -13.47 17.37
N LEU A 257 -16.93 -12.45 18.22
CA LEU A 257 -16.82 -12.58 19.69
C LEU A 257 -18.15 -12.90 20.40
N GLY A 258 -19.27 -12.88 19.68
CA GLY A 258 -20.58 -13.25 20.18
C GLY A 258 -20.60 -14.71 20.65
N SER A 259 -21.46 -15.00 21.63
CA SER A 259 -21.63 -16.38 22.10
C SER A 259 -23.10 -16.72 22.35
N GLY A 260 -23.52 -17.88 21.84
CA GLY A 260 -24.88 -18.38 21.98
C GLY A 260 -25.77 -18.15 20.75
N PRO A 261 -27.09 -18.39 20.86
CA PRO A 261 -28.02 -18.17 19.76
C PRO A 261 -28.10 -16.68 19.40
N GLY A 262 -27.82 -16.33 18.15
CA GLY A 262 -27.84 -14.94 17.68
C GLY A 262 -26.46 -14.25 17.69
N ALA A 263 -25.38 -14.97 18.01
CA ALA A 263 -24.01 -14.43 18.00
C ALA A 263 -23.70 -13.70 16.69
N GLU A 264 -23.93 -14.37 15.54
CA GLU A 264 -23.69 -13.83 14.19
C GLU A 264 -24.45 -12.52 13.89
N SER A 265 -25.52 -12.22 14.63
CA SER A 265 -26.34 -10.99 14.45
C SER A 265 -26.09 -9.96 15.56
N GLU A 266 -25.14 -10.22 16.45
CA GLU A 266 -24.89 -9.42 17.64
C GLU A 266 -23.40 -9.14 17.84
N ASP A 267 -22.50 -9.61 16.99
CA ASP A 267 -21.07 -9.33 17.03
C ASP A 267 -20.56 -8.72 15.73
N SER A 268 -19.28 -8.35 15.71
CA SER A 268 -18.69 -7.76 14.51
C SER A 268 -18.26 -8.83 13.53
N ASP A 269 -18.47 -8.61 12.22
CA ASP A 269 -18.01 -9.53 11.16
C ASP A 269 -16.73 -9.07 10.47
N VAL A 270 -16.29 -7.83 10.73
CA VAL A 270 -15.20 -7.21 9.98
C VAL A 270 -13.86 -7.50 10.61
N ASN A 271 -12.92 -7.94 9.79
CA ASN A 271 -11.53 -8.05 10.19
C ASN A 271 -11.00 -6.70 10.67
N ARG A 272 -10.33 -6.71 11.83
CA ARG A 272 -9.93 -5.51 12.54
C ARG A 272 -8.97 -4.59 11.76
N LEU A 273 -8.13 -5.15 10.89
CA LEU A 273 -7.18 -4.40 10.08
C LEU A 273 -7.78 -3.90 8.77
N SER A 274 -8.37 -4.82 8.02
CA SER A 274 -8.81 -4.53 6.65
C SER A 274 -10.19 -3.88 6.62
N GLY A 275 -10.95 -3.94 7.71
CA GLY A 275 -12.34 -3.49 7.78
C GLY A 275 -13.27 -4.33 6.92
N THR A 276 -12.88 -5.55 6.58
CA THR A 276 -13.61 -6.39 5.63
C THR A 276 -14.12 -7.65 6.27
N THR A 277 -15.30 -8.09 5.86
CA THR A 277 -15.79 -9.45 6.17
C THR A 277 -14.98 -10.51 5.43
N ALA A 278 -15.16 -11.78 5.83
CA ALA A 278 -14.98 -12.91 4.95
C ALA A 278 -15.91 -12.81 3.73
N SER A 279 -15.61 -13.51 2.64
CA SER A 279 -16.54 -13.60 1.51
C SER A 279 -17.72 -14.50 1.88
N PHE A 280 -18.90 -14.17 1.34
CA PHE A 280 -20.13 -14.93 1.52
C PHE A 280 -20.93 -14.95 0.23
N THR A 281 -21.74 -15.99 0.05
CA THR A 281 -22.62 -16.13 -1.11
C THR A 281 -24.03 -15.69 -0.75
N LEU A 282 -24.61 -14.80 -1.54
CA LEU A 282 -26.04 -14.46 -1.46
C LEU A 282 -26.84 -15.34 -2.41
N SER A 283 -27.90 -15.96 -1.89
CA SER A 283 -28.90 -16.72 -2.65
C SER A 283 -30.03 -15.82 -3.16
N ALA A 284 -30.84 -16.32 -4.09
CA ALA A 284 -31.95 -15.56 -4.65
C ALA A 284 -32.95 -15.17 -3.54
N GLY A 285 -33.30 -13.89 -3.48
CA GLY A 285 -34.19 -13.31 -2.46
C GLY A 285 -33.63 -13.28 -1.04
N GLU A 286 -32.36 -13.64 -0.84
CA GLU A 286 -31.75 -13.64 0.49
C GLU A 286 -31.65 -12.22 1.04
N ASN A 287 -32.09 -12.03 2.29
CA ASN A 287 -31.90 -10.80 3.03
C ASN A 287 -30.96 -11.08 4.20
N ARG A 288 -29.69 -10.73 4.03
CA ARG A 288 -28.62 -10.91 5.02
C ARG A 288 -28.58 -9.69 5.94
N THR A 289 -28.98 -9.86 7.19
CA THR A 289 -29.17 -8.78 8.19
C THR A 289 -28.37 -9.04 9.46
N ASP A 290 -27.15 -9.49 9.26
CA ASP A 290 -26.20 -9.97 10.27
C ASP A 290 -24.79 -9.65 9.75
N VAL A 291 -24.62 -8.43 9.22
CA VAL A 291 -23.31 -7.93 8.79
C VAL A 291 -23.04 -6.61 9.47
N ASP A 292 -22.17 -6.70 10.45
CA ASP A 292 -22.06 -5.81 11.59
C ASP A 292 -20.60 -5.36 11.77
N ALA A 293 -20.38 -4.08 12.08
CA ALA A 293 -19.05 -3.54 12.35
C ALA A 293 -18.99 -2.71 13.63
N GLY A 294 -18.30 -3.22 14.65
CA GLY A 294 -18.02 -2.46 15.87
C GLY A 294 -16.81 -1.56 15.68
N LEU A 295 -16.93 -0.30 16.06
CA LEU A 295 -15.87 0.70 16.05
C LEU A 295 -15.59 1.17 17.47
N TRP A 296 -14.35 1.51 17.77
CA TRP A 296 -14.05 2.21 19.01
C TRP A 296 -12.98 3.28 18.82
N SER A 297 -13.05 4.26 19.71
CA SER A 297 -12.08 5.35 19.80
C SER A 297 -11.04 4.96 20.86
N ASP A 298 -9.79 4.83 20.41
CA ASP A 298 -8.56 4.56 21.17
C ASP A 298 -8.00 3.18 20.86
N ALA A 299 -6.93 3.16 20.08
CA ALA A 299 -6.24 1.92 19.79
C ALA A 299 -5.51 1.44 21.05
N PRO A 300 -5.72 0.22 21.58
CA PRO A 300 -5.43 -0.05 22.98
C PRO A 300 -3.96 -0.33 23.29
N ASN A 301 -3.12 -0.39 22.28
CA ASN A 301 -1.77 -0.89 22.46
C ASN A 301 -0.86 0.21 23.01
N SER A 302 0.18 -0.22 23.72
CA SER A 302 1.23 0.68 24.17
C SER A 302 2.59 0.00 24.13
N VAL A 303 3.62 0.81 23.86
CA VAL A 303 5.02 0.38 23.82
C VAL A 303 5.85 1.40 24.58
N GLY A 304 6.67 0.96 25.51
CA GLY A 304 7.66 1.81 26.16
C GLY A 304 8.44 1.09 27.23
N ASP A 305 9.49 1.72 27.73
CA ASP A 305 10.15 1.38 28.98
C ASP A 305 11.09 2.52 29.39
N VAL A 306 12.41 2.33 29.24
CA VAL A 306 13.44 3.18 29.84
C VAL A 306 14.72 3.26 29.00
N ALA A 307 15.28 4.45 28.87
CA ALA A 307 16.66 4.67 28.48
C ALA A 307 17.51 4.78 29.75
N TRP A 308 18.61 4.04 29.86
CA TRP A 308 19.40 3.96 31.10
C TRP A 308 20.91 4.03 30.86
N LEU A 309 21.65 4.44 31.89
CA LEU A 309 23.09 4.61 31.83
C LEU A 309 23.79 3.33 32.31
N ASP A 310 24.24 2.55 31.34
CA ASP A 310 25.07 1.36 31.49
C ASP A 310 26.46 1.74 31.99
N SER A 311 26.59 1.68 33.31
CA SER A 311 27.71 2.24 34.05
C SER A 311 28.90 1.28 34.10
N ASP A 312 28.63 -0.02 34.11
CA ASP A 312 29.65 -1.07 34.11
C ASP A 312 29.83 -1.76 32.75
N ARG A 313 28.98 -1.43 31.77
CA ARG A 313 29.06 -1.79 30.35
C ARG A 313 28.77 -3.26 30.09
N ASP A 314 27.89 -3.87 30.87
CA ASP A 314 27.52 -5.27 30.71
C ASP A 314 26.28 -5.46 29.81
N GLY A 315 25.57 -4.37 29.49
CA GLY A 315 24.38 -4.38 28.63
C GLY A 315 23.09 -4.83 29.33
N VAL A 316 23.11 -4.96 30.67
CA VAL A 316 22.00 -5.37 31.52
C VAL A 316 21.62 -4.24 32.47
N GLN A 317 20.34 -3.90 32.55
CA GLN A 317 19.86 -2.87 33.43
C GLN A 317 19.92 -3.29 34.90
N ASP A 318 20.78 -2.62 35.66
CA ASP A 318 20.94 -2.81 37.08
C ASP A 318 20.12 -1.81 37.91
N SER A 319 19.73 -2.23 39.11
CA SER A 319 18.94 -1.38 40.04
C SER A 319 19.62 -0.08 40.48
N THR A 320 20.93 0.04 40.26
CA THR A 320 21.72 1.24 40.61
C THR A 320 21.97 2.16 39.43
N GLU A 321 21.55 1.79 38.23
CA GLU A 321 21.83 2.54 37.02
C GLU A 321 20.78 3.60 36.75
N PRO A 322 21.20 4.86 36.56
CA PRO A 322 20.26 5.96 36.41
C PRO A 322 19.67 5.99 35.00
N GLY A 323 18.42 6.43 34.90
CA GLY A 323 17.80 6.73 33.61
C GLY A 323 18.47 7.91 32.89
N VAL A 324 18.49 7.86 31.56
CA VAL A 324 19.01 8.92 30.69
C VAL A 324 17.85 9.79 30.23
N VAL A 325 17.78 11.01 30.77
CA VAL A 325 16.80 12.04 30.37
C VAL A 325 17.13 12.62 29.01
N GLY A 326 16.12 13.01 28.24
CA GLY A 326 16.34 13.80 27.03
C GLY A 326 16.64 12.98 25.77
N VAL A 327 16.55 11.65 25.81
CA VAL A 327 16.73 10.78 24.64
C VAL A 327 15.49 10.92 23.75
N ASN A 328 15.70 11.26 22.47
CA ASN A 328 14.63 11.25 21.49
C ASN A 328 14.29 9.81 21.13
N VAL A 329 13.02 9.45 21.26
CA VAL A 329 12.50 8.13 20.92
C VAL A 329 11.44 8.31 19.86
N SER A 330 11.54 7.56 18.76
CA SER A 330 10.57 7.56 17.66
C SER A 330 9.95 6.18 17.52
N LEU A 331 8.64 6.12 17.32
CA LEU A 331 7.95 4.89 16.94
C LEU A 331 7.76 4.91 15.41
N VAL A 332 8.20 3.85 14.73
CA VAL A 332 8.12 3.75 13.26
C VAL A 332 7.37 2.51 12.84
N THR A 333 6.67 2.59 11.72
CA THR A 333 5.97 1.47 11.05
C THR A 333 6.54 1.33 9.62
N PRO A 334 6.52 0.13 8.99
CA PRO A 334 7.11 -0.01 7.67
C PRO A 334 6.26 0.76 6.64
N GLY A 335 6.91 1.20 5.57
CA GLY A 335 6.22 1.88 4.48
C GLY A 335 5.37 0.93 3.62
N PRO A 336 4.88 1.39 2.46
CA PRO A 336 4.13 0.57 1.51
C PRO A 336 4.84 -0.73 1.07
N ASP A 337 6.17 -0.80 1.18
CA ASP A 337 6.91 -2.03 0.84
C ASP A 337 6.83 -3.12 1.92
N GLY A 338 6.34 -2.80 3.12
CA GLY A 338 6.20 -3.72 4.25
C GLY A 338 7.52 -4.13 4.89
N VAL A 339 8.63 -3.44 4.59
CA VAL A 339 9.97 -3.72 5.09
C VAL A 339 10.44 -2.58 5.98
N PHE A 340 11.05 -2.89 7.12
CA PHE A 340 11.62 -1.88 8.02
C PHE A 340 13.01 -1.42 7.58
N ALA A 341 13.40 -0.22 8.04
CA ALA A 341 14.70 0.40 7.80
C ALA A 341 14.95 0.75 6.33
N THR A 342 13.88 1.03 5.60
CA THR A 342 13.88 1.55 4.24
C THR A 342 13.51 3.05 4.26
N VAL A 343 13.54 3.69 3.08
CA VAL A 343 13.31 5.14 2.97
C VAL A 343 11.84 5.52 3.08
N ASP A 344 10.93 4.56 3.00
CA ASP A 344 9.48 4.73 3.09
C ASP A 344 8.91 4.41 4.47
N ASP A 345 9.74 3.99 5.44
CA ASP A 345 9.38 3.92 6.86
C ASP A 345 8.64 5.20 7.30
N VAL A 346 7.51 5.04 7.98
CA VAL A 346 6.71 6.16 8.48
C VAL A 346 6.92 6.30 9.98
N THR A 347 7.31 7.50 10.43
CA THR A 347 7.31 7.83 11.87
C THR A 347 5.88 8.08 12.33
N VAL A 348 5.42 7.25 13.26
CA VAL A 348 4.08 7.25 13.82
C VAL A 348 3.97 8.28 14.93
N ASP A 349 4.94 8.29 15.84
CA ASP A 349 4.99 9.23 16.96
C ASP A 349 6.44 9.43 17.45
N THR A 350 6.67 10.50 18.21
CA THR A 350 7.95 10.82 18.83
C THR A 350 7.77 11.32 20.26
N THR A 351 8.65 10.91 21.16
CA THR A 351 8.68 11.38 22.54
C THR A 351 10.13 11.59 23.01
N VAL A 352 10.28 12.12 24.22
CA VAL A 352 11.58 12.33 24.85
C VAL A 352 11.54 11.68 26.23
N THR A 353 12.60 10.97 26.59
CA THR A 353 12.70 10.32 27.90
C THR A 353 12.69 11.33 29.04
N ASP A 354 11.98 10.99 30.12
CA ASP A 354 11.82 11.85 31.29
C ASP A 354 13.06 11.84 32.22
N SER A 355 12.98 12.51 33.38
CA SER A 355 14.11 12.57 34.34
C SER A 355 14.55 11.21 34.91
N ASN A 356 13.74 10.17 34.75
CA ASN A 356 14.05 8.79 35.13
C ASN A 356 14.34 7.92 33.91
N GLY A 357 14.53 8.52 32.73
CA GLY A 357 14.77 7.81 31.48
C GLY A 357 13.54 7.17 30.86
N LYS A 358 12.35 7.34 31.43
CA LYS A 358 11.15 6.62 30.97
C LYS A 358 10.50 7.25 29.75
N TYR A 359 9.91 6.41 28.90
CA TYR A 359 9.07 6.83 27.78
C TYR A 359 7.89 5.87 27.59
N LEU A 360 6.83 6.34 26.93
CA LEU A 360 5.65 5.54 26.62
C LEU A 360 4.96 6.09 25.37
N PHE A 361 4.74 5.21 24.40
CA PHE A 361 3.76 5.40 23.34
C PHE A 361 2.49 4.65 23.75
N SER A 362 1.37 5.36 23.74
CA SER A 362 0.05 4.80 24.06
C SER A 362 -0.89 5.05 22.90
N ASN A 363 -2.07 4.41 22.95
CA ASN A 363 -3.10 4.59 21.96
C ASN A 363 -2.69 4.10 20.55
N LEU A 364 -1.92 3.01 20.49
CA LEU A 364 -1.33 2.49 19.26
C LEU A 364 -2.26 1.48 18.57
N ALA A 365 -2.44 1.66 17.25
CA ALA A 365 -3.12 0.70 16.39
C ALA A 365 -2.41 -0.66 16.42
N ASP A 366 -3.12 -1.72 16.09
CA ASP A 366 -2.47 -3.00 15.82
C ASP A 366 -1.52 -2.85 14.64
N GLY A 367 -0.47 -3.65 14.67
CA GLY A 367 0.52 -3.67 13.61
C GLY A 367 1.94 -3.84 14.15
N ASN A 368 2.85 -3.87 13.19
CA ASN A 368 4.27 -3.98 13.46
C ASN A 368 4.89 -2.60 13.61
N TYR A 369 5.67 -2.42 14.67
CA TYR A 369 6.40 -1.21 14.96
C TYR A 369 7.87 -1.48 15.27
N GLN A 370 8.72 -0.47 15.13
CA GLN A 370 10.04 -0.45 15.76
C GLN A 370 10.16 0.81 16.62
N VAL A 371 10.86 0.69 17.74
CA VAL A 371 11.29 1.85 18.50
C VAL A 371 12.69 2.24 18.03
N VAL A 372 12.89 3.52 17.77
CA VAL A 372 14.16 4.09 17.34
C VAL A 372 14.61 5.13 18.35
N PHE A 373 15.68 4.81 19.06
CA PHE A 373 16.37 5.72 19.96
C PHE A 373 17.39 6.53 19.14
N ALA A 374 17.42 7.85 19.33
CA ALA A 374 18.36 8.72 18.65
C ALA A 374 19.23 9.49 19.64
N LEU A 375 20.54 9.35 19.47
CA LEU A 375 21.54 10.21 20.11
C LEU A 375 21.69 11.50 19.28
N ASN A 376 20.99 12.54 19.72
CA ASN A 376 21.18 13.97 19.43
C ASN A 376 20.58 14.61 18.16
N ALA A 377 19.82 15.68 18.43
CA ALA A 377 19.96 16.98 17.79
C ALA A 377 19.70 18.10 18.82
N GLY A 378 20.71 18.52 19.60
CA GLY A 378 20.66 19.79 20.36
C GLY A 378 20.96 19.75 21.86
N LEU A 379 21.28 18.60 22.47
CA LEU A 379 21.63 18.52 23.90
C LEU A 379 23.11 18.16 24.06
N SER A 380 23.96 19.17 24.32
CA SER A 380 25.40 19.02 24.61
C SER A 380 25.73 18.16 25.84
N ALA A 381 24.73 17.61 26.52
CA ALA A 381 24.87 16.75 27.69
C ALA A 381 25.01 15.25 27.33
N HIS A 382 24.83 14.87 26.06
CA HIS A 382 24.84 13.48 25.60
C HIS A 382 25.77 13.25 24.39
N ASP A 383 26.69 14.18 24.10
CA ASP A 383 27.64 14.07 22.98
C ASP A 383 28.65 12.93 23.17
N ASP A 384 28.81 12.44 24.39
CA ASP A 384 29.73 11.37 24.78
C ASP A 384 29.04 10.01 24.99
N LEU A 385 27.71 9.92 24.87
CA LEU A 385 26.98 8.67 25.04
C LEU A 385 26.93 7.87 23.74
N VAL A 386 27.08 6.56 23.88
CA VAL A 386 26.87 5.58 22.80
C VAL A 386 26.02 4.43 23.33
N PHE A 387 25.28 3.77 22.43
CA PHE A 387 24.53 2.57 22.78
C PHE A 387 25.47 1.47 23.31
N THR A 388 25.00 0.79 24.35
CA THR A 388 25.64 -0.44 24.82
C THR A 388 25.35 -1.61 23.88
N TRP A 389 25.91 -2.78 24.18
CA TRP A 389 25.58 -4.02 23.49
C TRP A 389 24.33 -4.63 24.12
N SER A 390 23.48 -5.28 23.32
CA SER A 390 22.48 -6.21 23.88
C SER A 390 23.24 -7.31 24.66
N SER A 391 23.10 -7.33 25.99
CA SER A 391 23.76 -8.19 26.99
C SER A 391 25.05 -8.91 26.58
N GLN A 392 26.15 -8.53 27.24
CA GLN A 392 27.47 -9.16 27.05
C GLN A 392 27.71 -10.34 28.01
N VAL A 393 26.76 -10.70 28.90
CA VAL A 393 26.98 -11.72 29.93
C VAL A 393 27.12 -13.11 29.29
N PRO A 394 28.34 -13.69 29.23
CA PRO A 394 28.54 -14.94 28.50
C PRO A 394 27.79 -16.09 29.19
N GLY A 395 26.85 -16.70 28.48
CA GLY A 395 26.06 -17.85 28.95
C GLY A 395 24.76 -17.52 29.69
N ALA A 396 24.47 -16.25 29.96
CA ALA A 396 23.12 -15.79 30.28
C ALA A 396 22.41 -15.52 28.95
N GLY A 397 21.23 -16.12 28.71
CA GLY A 397 20.46 -15.80 27.51
C GLY A 397 19.91 -14.38 27.55
N PHE A 398 19.43 -13.89 26.41
CA PHE A 398 18.77 -12.58 26.31
C PHE A 398 17.50 -12.51 27.17
N ASP A 399 17.42 -11.56 28.10
CA ASP A 399 16.24 -11.20 28.89
C ASP A 399 15.69 -9.84 28.44
N PRO A 400 14.55 -9.80 27.72
CA PRO A 400 14.02 -8.56 27.16
C PRO A 400 13.56 -7.54 28.22
N ASN A 401 13.51 -7.86 29.51
CA ASN A 401 13.09 -6.90 30.54
C ASN A 401 14.25 -6.11 31.15
N VAL A 402 15.49 -6.49 30.85
CA VAL A 402 16.68 -5.88 31.45
C VAL A 402 17.82 -5.72 30.45
N ASP A 403 17.90 -6.56 29.43
CA ASP A 403 18.95 -6.44 28.42
C ASP A 403 18.58 -5.37 27.39
N SER A 404 19.55 -4.52 27.03
CA SER A 404 19.32 -3.44 26.07
C SER A 404 18.77 -3.96 24.73
N ASP A 405 17.57 -3.50 24.35
CA ASP A 405 16.90 -3.82 23.08
C ASP A 405 17.44 -3.06 21.87
N ALA A 406 18.03 -1.88 22.10
CA ALA A 406 18.52 -1.03 21.02
C ALA A 406 19.75 -1.61 20.31
N ASP A 407 19.69 -1.76 18.98
CA ASP A 407 20.85 -2.09 18.17
C ASP A 407 21.94 -1.01 18.32
N ARG A 408 23.15 -1.45 18.67
CA ARG A 408 24.27 -0.55 19.00
C ARG A 408 24.62 0.47 17.92
N ARG A 409 24.37 0.16 16.65
CA ARG A 409 24.77 1.01 15.52
C ARG A 409 23.64 1.94 15.08
N THR A 410 22.40 1.50 15.19
CA THR A 410 21.24 2.16 14.60
C THR A 410 20.27 2.72 15.63
N GLY A 411 20.36 2.28 16.88
CA GLY A 411 19.41 2.62 17.95
C GLY A 411 18.02 2.01 17.75
N ARG A 412 17.86 1.06 16.83
CA ARG A 412 16.57 0.43 16.53
C ARG A 412 16.37 -0.82 17.37
N SER A 413 15.17 -1.01 17.89
CA SER A 413 14.74 -2.27 18.50
C SER A 413 14.48 -3.35 17.44
N ALA A 414 14.27 -4.58 17.91
CA ALA A 414 13.55 -5.59 17.13
C ALA A 414 12.13 -5.11 16.77
N VAL A 415 11.48 -5.79 15.81
CA VAL A 415 10.08 -5.49 15.47
C VAL A 415 9.20 -5.88 16.66
N VAL A 416 8.44 -4.89 17.14
CA VAL A 416 7.39 -5.03 18.13
C VAL A 416 6.10 -5.32 17.38
N ASP A 417 5.65 -6.56 17.48
CA ASP A 417 4.37 -6.98 16.92
C ASP A 417 3.27 -6.72 17.95
N LEU A 418 2.47 -5.70 17.70
CA LEU A 418 1.23 -5.46 18.44
C LEU A 418 0.12 -6.21 17.71
N ASP A 419 0.21 -7.56 17.75
CA ASP A 419 -0.62 -8.50 16.96
C ASP A 419 -2.09 -8.43 17.41
N VAL A 420 -3.07 -7.99 16.61
CA VAL A 420 -3.60 -8.46 15.31
C VAL A 420 -4.13 -9.88 15.11
N GLY A 421 -4.00 -10.74 16.13
CA GLY A 421 -4.66 -12.05 16.19
C GLY A 421 -5.16 -12.45 17.58
N SER A 422 -4.99 -11.58 18.58
CA SER A 422 -5.39 -11.86 19.95
C SER A 422 -6.87 -11.57 20.17
N THR A 423 -7.61 -12.44 20.85
CA THR A 423 -8.96 -12.09 21.35
C THR A 423 -8.91 -11.18 22.58
N ASN A 424 -7.85 -10.36 22.75
CA ASN A 424 -7.64 -9.56 23.94
C ASN A 424 -8.24 -8.15 23.75
N PRO A 425 -9.44 -7.88 24.31
CA PRO A 425 -10.09 -6.58 24.20
C PRO A 425 -9.35 -5.45 24.94
N ALA A 426 -8.39 -5.78 25.83
CA ALA A 426 -7.62 -4.79 26.58
C ALA A 426 -6.39 -4.26 25.82
N GLY A 427 -6.07 -4.79 24.64
CA GLY A 427 -4.85 -4.48 23.88
C GLY A 427 -3.56 -5.06 24.44
N VAL A 428 -2.50 -4.90 23.68
CA VAL A 428 -1.15 -5.37 23.97
C VAL A 428 -0.34 -4.25 24.63
N VAL A 429 0.18 -4.52 25.83
CA VAL A 429 1.09 -3.61 26.54
C VAL A 429 2.48 -4.22 26.50
N VAL A 430 3.39 -3.59 25.76
CA VAL A 430 4.81 -3.95 25.71
C VAL A 430 5.59 -2.96 26.56
N SER A 431 6.02 -3.42 27.73
CA SER A 431 6.67 -2.57 28.75
C SER A 431 8.16 -2.86 28.92
N SER A 432 8.81 -3.40 27.89
CA SER A 432 10.16 -3.96 27.99
C SER A 432 11.12 -3.39 26.94
N VAL A 433 10.65 -2.52 26.03
CA VAL A 433 11.53 -1.98 24.98
C VAL A 433 12.39 -0.87 25.55
N ASP A 434 13.69 -1.12 25.64
CA ASP A 434 14.60 -0.26 26.37
C ASP A 434 15.89 0.08 25.58
N ALA A 435 16.75 0.91 26.17
CA ALA A 435 18.06 1.22 25.59
C ALA A 435 19.09 1.56 26.67
N GLY A 436 20.17 0.77 26.72
CA GLY A 436 21.33 1.07 27.54
C GLY A 436 22.35 1.96 26.83
N PHE A 437 22.93 2.91 27.56
CA PHE A 437 23.92 3.86 27.07
C PHE A 437 25.14 3.90 27.97
N PHE A 438 26.35 3.99 27.44
CA PHE A 438 27.54 4.26 28.25
C PHE A 438 28.29 5.51 27.78
N SER A 439 28.97 6.17 28.70
CA SER A 439 29.80 7.34 28.41
C SER A 439 31.17 6.94 27.88
N THR A 440 31.57 7.60 26.79
CA THR A 440 32.90 7.55 26.18
C THR A 440 33.89 8.54 26.79
N ALA A 441 33.49 9.33 27.80
CA ALA A 441 34.37 10.30 28.46
C ALA A 441 35.53 9.65 29.24
N ASN A 442 35.55 8.31 29.38
CA ASN A 442 36.71 7.56 29.85
C ASN A 442 36.70 6.12 29.25
N PRO A 443 37.13 5.93 28.00
CA PRO A 443 37.07 4.63 27.35
C PRO A 443 38.24 3.75 27.81
N GLY A 444 38.03 2.43 27.93
CA GLY A 444 39.15 1.50 28.05
C GLY A 444 40.02 1.62 26.79
N LEU A 445 41.34 1.76 26.99
CA LEU A 445 42.32 1.93 25.92
C LEU A 445 43.40 0.84 26.04
N ILE A 446 43.63 0.12 24.94
CA ILE A 446 44.76 -0.79 24.79
C ILE A 446 45.51 -0.37 23.53
N GLY A 447 46.77 0.01 23.67
CA GLY A 447 47.60 0.45 22.56
C GLY A 447 49.00 0.77 23.03
N ASP A 448 49.95 0.77 22.10
CA ASP A 448 51.31 1.30 22.26
C ASP A 448 51.99 1.21 20.88
N ARG A 449 53.13 0.54 20.79
CA ARG A 449 53.99 0.50 19.61
C ARG A 449 54.52 -0.90 19.35
N VAL A 450 54.62 -1.27 18.08
CA VAL A 450 55.42 -2.39 17.59
C VAL A 450 56.74 -1.81 17.09
N TRP A 451 57.86 -2.27 17.65
CA TRP A 451 59.20 -1.76 17.33
C TRP A 451 60.17 -2.87 16.92
N LEU A 452 61.21 -2.49 16.20
CA LEU A 452 62.33 -3.36 15.83
C LEU A 452 63.38 -3.33 16.94
N ASP A 453 63.49 -4.44 17.68
CA ASP A 453 64.53 -4.67 18.67
C ASP A 453 65.85 -5.06 17.98
N GLU A 454 66.63 -4.05 17.57
CA GLU A 454 67.86 -4.26 16.81
C GLU A 454 69.01 -4.81 17.66
N ASN A 455 68.99 -4.56 18.97
CA ASN A 455 70.06 -4.95 19.88
C ASN A 455 69.74 -6.22 20.68
N ALA A 456 68.52 -6.75 20.53
CA ALA A 456 67.98 -7.95 21.16
C ALA A 456 67.98 -7.91 22.69
N ASP A 457 67.77 -6.73 23.28
CA ASP A 457 67.72 -6.55 24.73
C ASP A 457 66.31 -6.59 25.33
N GLY A 458 65.27 -6.58 24.48
CA GLY A 458 63.87 -6.61 24.89
C GLY A 458 63.37 -5.33 25.56
N ILE A 459 64.12 -4.23 25.49
CA ILE A 459 63.79 -2.93 26.08
C ILE A 459 63.64 -1.90 24.97
N GLN A 460 62.42 -1.35 24.85
CA GLN A 460 62.19 -0.28 23.89
C GLN A 460 63.06 0.96 24.24
N SER A 461 63.99 1.30 23.36
CA SER A 461 64.83 2.49 23.48
C SER A 461 64.46 3.56 22.43
N GLY A 462 64.77 4.83 22.72
CA GLY A 462 64.40 5.96 21.84
C GLY A 462 65.08 5.96 20.45
N ALA A 463 66.03 5.05 20.19
CA ALA A 463 66.69 4.90 18.90
C ALA A 463 66.04 3.82 18.01
N GLU A 464 65.14 3.00 18.56
CA GLU A 464 64.54 1.87 17.83
C GLU A 464 63.37 2.31 16.95
N LEU A 465 63.36 1.78 15.72
CA LEU A 465 62.37 2.11 14.71
C LEU A 465 61.06 1.38 14.96
N GLY A 466 59.95 2.03 14.61
CA GLY A 466 58.64 1.40 14.63
C GLY A 466 58.44 0.52 13.40
N VAL A 467 57.66 -0.53 13.53
CA VAL A 467 57.32 -1.42 12.42
C VAL A 467 55.91 -1.11 11.93
N SER A 468 55.82 -0.52 10.75
CA SER A 468 54.54 -0.17 10.10
C SER A 468 53.95 -1.35 9.33
N GLY A 469 52.63 -1.37 9.17
CA GLY A 469 51.94 -2.37 8.34
C GLY A 469 51.71 -3.71 9.05
N ILE A 470 51.89 -3.77 10.37
CA ILE A 470 51.67 -5.00 11.16
C ILE A 470 50.21 -5.08 11.59
N ASN A 471 49.58 -6.21 11.33
CA ASN A 471 48.23 -6.49 11.83
C ASN A 471 48.31 -6.78 13.33
N VAL A 472 47.62 -5.98 14.12
CA VAL A 472 47.47 -6.16 15.56
C VAL A 472 46.00 -6.43 15.83
N SER A 473 45.70 -7.58 16.41
CA SER A 473 44.33 -8.04 16.68
C SER A 473 44.04 -8.01 18.17
N LEU A 474 42.91 -7.43 18.56
CA LEU A 474 42.31 -7.56 19.88
C LEU A 474 41.53 -8.88 19.93
N VAL A 475 41.88 -9.71 20.89
CA VAL A 475 41.29 -11.04 21.12
C VAL A 475 40.52 -11.00 22.44
N GLY A 476 39.27 -11.43 22.40
CA GLY A 476 38.42 -11.61 23.57
C GLY A 476 38.17 -13.09 23.87
N PRO A 477 37.64 -13.40 25.06
CA PRO A 477 37.23 -14.75 25.41
C PRO A 477 36.17 -15.27 24.45
N GLY A 478 36.19 -16.58 24.22
CA GLY A 478 35.20 -17.28 23.41
C GLY A 478 33.86 -17.52 24.11
N ALA A 479 33.15 -18.55 23.66
CA ALA A 479 31.88 -18.96 24.23
C ALA A 479 32.00 -19.45 25.69
N ASP A 480 33.19 -19.87 26.11
CA ASP A 480 33.46 -20.30 27.48
C ASP A 480 33.73 -19.15 28.47
N GLY A 481 33.86 -17.90 27.98
CA GLY A 481 34.11 -16.72 28.80
C GLY A 481 35.52 -16.66 29.42
N VAL A 482 36.44 -17.53 29.03
CA VAL A 482 37.80 -17.62 29.58
C VAL A 482 38.83 -17.28 28.50
N LEU A 483 39.60 -16.21 28.70
CA LEU A 483 40.65 -15.82 27.77
C LEU A 483 41.82 -16.83 27.79
N GLY A 484 42.29 -17.25 26.63
CA GLY A 484 43.43 -18.15 26.45
C GLY A 484 43.05 -19.60 26.12
N THR A 485 41.78 -19.83 25.77
CA THR A 485 41.24 -21.13 25.37
C THR A 485 41.11 -21.23 23.84
N THR A 486 40.72 -22.39 23.33
CA THR A 486 40.69 -22.63 21.88
C THR A 486 39.55 -21.90 21.15
N ASP A 487 38.59 -21.36 21.88
CA ASP A 487 37.41 -20.67 21.36
C ASP A 487 37.51 -19.14 21.40
N ASP A 488 38.64 -18.59 21.88
CA ASP A 488 38.94 -17.15 21.82
C ASP A 488 38.66 -16.56 20.42
N VAL A 489 38.01 -15.39 20.39
CA VAL A 489 37.57 -14.73 19.15
C VAL A 489 38.36 -13.44 18.90
N VAL A 490 38.69 -13.20 17.64
CA VAL A 490 39.23 -11.90 17.21
C VAL A 490 38.09 -10.91 17.14
N LEU A 491 38.11 -9.90 18.01
CA LEU A 491 37.10 -8.85 18.09
C LEU A 491 37.36 -7.74 17.05
N TRP A 492 38.62 -7.37 16.88
CA TRP A 492 39.02 -6.24 16.04
C TRP A 492 40.49 -6.38 15.61
N THR A 493 40.83 -6.02 14.37
CA THR A 493 42.22 -5.87 13.91
C THR A 493 42.49 -4.44 13.44
N VAL A 494 43.63 -3.88 13.86
CA VAL A 494 44.19 -2.60 13.39
C VAL A 494 45.56 -2.83 12.73
N VAL A 495 46.01 -1.86 11.94
CA VAL A 495 47.33 -1.91 11.28
C VAL A 495 48.22 -0.83 11.87
N THR A 496 49.46 -1.18 12.23
CA THR A 496 50.40 -0.22 12.81
C THR A 496 50.75 0.91 11.85
N ASP A 497 50.81 2.14 12.37
CA ASP A 497 51.16 3.34 11.60
C ASP A 497 52.65 3.38 11.20
N ALA A 498 53.09 4.44 10.52
CA ALA A 498 54.49 4.62 10.08
C ALA A 498 55.52 4.62 11.24
N SER A 499 55.08 4.92 12.45
CA SER A 499 55.88 4.92 13.67
C SER A 499 55.70 3.63 14.48
N GLY A 500 54.95 2.66 13.96
CA GLY A 500 54.67 1.38 14.60
C GLY A 500 53.54 1.43 15.64
N ASN A 501 52.83 2.54 15.79
CA ASN A 501 51.81 2.67 16.84
C ASN A 501 50.51 1.98 16.45
N TYR A 502 49.79 1.48 17.45
CA TYR A 502 48.43 0.95 17.31
C TYR A 502 47.59 1.29 18.55
N GLU A 503 46.27 1.37 18.36
CA GLU A 503 45.32 1.69 19.43
C GLU A 503 43.98 0.96 19.22
N PHE A 504 43.44 0.43 20.30
CA PHE A 504 42.04 0.04 20.46
C PHE A 504 41.42 0.94 21.52
N ASN A 505 40.34 1.61 21.17
CA ASN A 505 39.62 2.52 22.07
C ASN A 505 38.16 2.10 22.25
N GLY A 506 37.51 2.68 23.23
CA GLY A 506 36.11 2.39 23.55
C GLY A 506 35.89 0.99 24.13
N LEU A 507 36.91 0.40 24.77
CA LEU A 507 36.81 -0.96 25.28
C LEU A 507 35.95 -1.02 26.57
N PRO A 508 35.02 -2.00 26.68
CA PRO A 508 34.35 -2.29 27.94
C PRO A 508 35.34 -2.84 28.99
N ALA A 509 34.89 -2.93 30.24
CA ALA A 509 35.67 -3.63 31.26
C ALA A 509 35.69 -5.12 30.91
N GLY A 510 36.89 -5.71 30.82
CA GLY A 510 37.00 -7.10 30.37
C GLY A 510 38.43 -7.60 30.29
N SER A 511 38.56 -8.90 30.03
CA SER A 511 39.87 -9.52 29.75
C SER A 511 40.10 -9.55 28.25
N TYR A 512 41.21 -8.98 27.82
CA TYR A 512 41.62 -8.94 26.41
C TYR A 512 43.05 -9.44 26.26
N ALA A 513 43.34 -10.05 25.12
CA ALA A 513 44.70 -10.30 24.65
C ALA A 513 44.96 -9.49 23.38
N VAL A 514 46.21 -9.07 23.19
CA VAL A 514 46.68 -8.46 21.93
C VAL A 514 47.51 -9.49 21.19
N ARG A 515 47.09 -9.84 19.97
CA ARG A 515 47.84 -10.70 19.07
C ARG A 515 48.48 -9.86 17.98
N VAL A 516 49.81 -9.85 17.93
CA VAL A 516 50.58 -9.21 16.87
C VAL A 516 50.89 -10.27 15.81
N ASP A 517 50.37 -10.09 14.60
CA ASP A 517 50.59 -11.00 13.47
C ASP A 517 51.73 -10.44 12.60
N PRO A 518 52.96 -10.99 12.67
CA PRO A 518 54.17 -10.34 12.14
C PRO A 518 54.24 -10.19 10.61
N GLY A 519 53.22 -10.59 9.86
CA GLY A 519 53.27 -10.66 8.40
C GLY A 519 54.30 -11.67 7.90
N ALA A 520 54.26 -12.00 6.61
CA ALA A 520 55.31 -12.82 5.99
C ALA A 520 56.48 -11.90 5.60
N GLY A 521 57.49 -11.80 6.46
CA GLY A 521 58.70 -10.99 6.22
C GLY A 521 59.85 -11.40 7.11
#